data_AF-A0A2M7GM20-F1
#
_entry.id   AF-A0A2M7GM20-F1
#
_cell.length_a   1.000
_cell.length_b   1.000
_cell.length_c   1.000
_cell.angle_alpha   90.00
_cell.angle_beta   90.00
_cell.angle_gamma   90.00
#
_symmetry.space_group_name_H-M   'P 1'
#
loop_
_entity.id
_entity.type
_entity.pdbx_description
1 polymer ?
#
loop_
_entity_poly.entity_id
_entity_poly.type
_entity_poly.pdbx_seq_one_letter_code
_entity_poly.pdbx_strand_id
1 'polypeptide(L)'
;MKHPGDELYADLKPAFAARGVAGFADQLQKLASLVEKEAPISAVKSAYSELESAIEAAAKGAASPDVKTRLEVAEHLVRTAAEEYAVGVKDGKVVNAHEYQDALGFVRIAKKTVTAADADSKADAEALERAKAQFEGIESAWPGVVAPKTVDADASLIYGAADWIEIAAMKAR
;
A
#
# COMPACT_ATOMS: atom_id res chain seq x y z
N MET A 1 -18.54 -0.21 8.07
CA MET A 1 -17.38 -0.04 7.19
C MET A 1 -16.93 -1.45 6.85
N LYS A 2 -16.83 -1.83 5.58
CA LYS A 2 -16.14 -3.09 5.25
C LYS A 2 -14.66 -2.75 5.37
N HIS A 3 -14.01 -3.34 6.36
CA HIS A 3 -12.62 -3.04 6.69
C HIS A 3 -11.69 -4.01 5.93
N PRO A 4 -10.37 -3.74 5.85
CA PRO A 4 -9.40 -4.69 5.31
C PRO A 4 -9.48 -6.11 5.93
N GLY A 5 -10.01 -6.19 7.16
CA GLY A 5 -10.31 -7.45 7.85
C GLY A 5 -11.38 -8.31 7.18
N ASP A 6 -12.36 -7.69 6.52
CA ASP A 6 -13.49 -8.37 5.90
C ASP A 6 -13.19 -8.81 4.45
N GLU A 7 -12.18 -8.22 3.80
CA GLU A 7 -11.92 -8.42 2.37
C GLU A 7 -10.55 -9.06 2.08
N LEU A 8 -9.45 -8.61 2.69
CA LEU A 8 -8.10 -9.07 2.35
C LEU A 8 -7.51 -10.04 3.39
N TYR A 9 -7.93 -9.96 4.65
CA TYR A 9 -7.32 -10.76 5.73
C TYR A 9 -7.54 -12.27 5.57
N ALA A 10 -8.65 -12.67 4.96
CA ALA A 10 -8.96 -14.09 4.71
C ALA A 10 -7.89 -14.77 3.84
N ASP A 11 -7.37 -14.05 2.84
CA ASP A 11 -6.38 -14.55 1.89
C ASP A 11 -4.99 -14.74 2.53
N LEU A 12 -4.75 -14.10 3.67
CA LEU A 12 -3.50 -14.24 4.42
C LEU A 12 -3.46 -15.49 5.29
N LYS A 13 -4.62 -16.07 5.64
CA LYS A 13 -4.72 -17.21 6.57
C LYS A 13 -3.90 -18.43 6.14
N PRO A 14 -3.90 -18.86 4.86
CA PRO A 14 -3.04 -19.97 4.42
C PRO A 14 -1.55 -19.70 4.64
N ALA A 15 -1.08 -18.47 4.37
CA ALA A 15 0.31 -18.08 4.58
C ALA A 15 0.68 -17.99 6.07
N PHE A 16 -0.26 -17.62 6.94
CA PHE A 16 -0.05 -17.68 8.39
C PHE A 16 0.08 -19.12 8.90
N ALA A 17 -0.82 -20.00 8.45
CA ALA A 17 -0.79 -21.41 8.80
C ALA A 17 0.51 -22.09 8.34
N ALA A 18 0.97 -21.82 7.11
CA ALA A 18 2.22 -22.35 6.57
C ALA A 18 3.47 -21.90 7.37
N ARG A 19 3.42 -20.72 8.00
CA ARG A 19 4.52 -20.16 8.81
C ARG A 19 4.36 -20.42 10.32
N GLY A 20 3.25 -21.02 10.75
CA GLY A 20 2.95 -21.24 12.17
C GLY A 20 2.77 -19.94 12.97
N VAL A 21 2.30 -18.86 12.34
CA VAL A 21 2.03 -17.57 13.00
C VAL A 21 0.52 -17.37 13.18
N ALA A 22 0.12 -16.67 14.26
CA ALA A 22 -1.29 -16.45 14.57
C ALA A 22 -1.99 -15.40 13.67
N GLY A 23 -1.22 -14.55 12.99
CA GLY A 23 -1.73 -13.37 12.28
C GLY A 23 -1.95 -12.18 13.23
N PHE A 24 -2.81 -11.24 12.85
CA PHE A 24 -3.01 -9.95 13.52
C PHE A 24 -4.48 -9.46 13.51
N ALA A 25 -5.46 -10.37 13.39
CA ALA A 25 -6.88 -10.03 13.33
C ALA A 25 -7.36 -9.22 14.55
N ASP A 26 -6.96 -9.61 15.75
CA ASP A 26 -7.40 -8.97 16.99
C ASP A 26 -6.88 -7.53 17.09
N GLN A 27 -5.62 -7.30 16.69
CA GLN A 27 -5.01 -5.96 16.66
C GLN A 27 -5.69 -5.08 15.62
N LEU A 28 -6.03 -5.66 14.46
CA LEU A 28 -6.75 -4.95 13.40
C LEU A 28 -8.15 -4.53 13.87
N GLN A 29 -8.91 -5.45 14.48
CA GLN A 29 -10.23 -5.17 15.04
C GLN A 29 -10.16 -4.14 16.17
N LYS A 30 -9.13 -4.20 17.02
CA LYS A 30 -8.91 -3.25 18.12
C LYS A 30 -8.71 -1.83 17.56
N LEU A 31 -7.85 -1.66 16.56
CA LEU A 31 -7.62 -0.35 15.95
C LEU A 31 -8.91 0.20 15.33
N ALA A 32 -9.58 -0.60 14.49
CA ALA A 32 -10.83 -0.20 13.83
C ALA A 32 -11.87 0.26 14.86
N SER A 33 -12.08 -0.53 15.92
CA SER A 33 -13.04 -0.23 16.98
C SER A 33 -12.71 1.06 17.74
N LEU A 34 -11.43 1.39 17.92
CA LEU A 34 -11.02 2.63 18.60
C LEU A 34 -11.22 3.86 17.71
N VAL A 35 -10.96 3.74 16.41
CA VAL A 35 -11.20 4.81 15.44
C VAL A 35 -12.70 5.10 15.32
N GLU A 36 -13.52 4.05 15.16
CA GLU A 36 -14.98 4.19 15.03
C GLU A 36 -15.66 4.80 16.25
N LYS A 37 -15.08 4.60 17.45
CA LYS A 37 -15.58 5.16 18.71
C LYS A 37 -15.01 6.54 19.02
N GLU A 38 -14.25 7.14 18.11
CA GLU A 38 -13.57 8.42 18.30
C GLU A 38 -12.75 8.45 19.61
N ALA A 39 -12.08 7.35 19.92
CA ALA A 39 -11.27 7.23 21.12
C ALA A 39 -10.13 8.26 21.14
N PRO A 40 -9.57 8.59 22.32
CA PRO A 40 -8.44 9.51 22.41
C PRO A 40 -7.30 9.14 21.47
N ILE A 41 -6.70 10.13 20.80
CA ILE A 41 -5.65 9.92 19.80
C ILE A 41 -4.46 9.11 20.33
N SER A 42 -4.15 9.20 21.63
CA SER A 42 -3.11 8.39 22.27
C SER A 42 -3.44 6.90 22.24
N ALA A 43 -4.70 6.52 22.47
CA ALA A 43 -5.15 5.13 22.42
C ALA A 43 -5.14 4.60 20.97
N VAL A 44 -5.60 5.42 20.01
CA VAL A 44 -5.55 5.08 18.58
C VAL A 44 -4.11 4.86 18.12
N LYS A 45 -3.19 5.76 18.46
CA LYS A 45 -1.76 5.63 18.12
C LYS A 45 -1.12 4.38 18.74
N SER A 46 -1.46 4.06 19.99
CA SER A 46 -0.97 2.85 20.64
C SER A 46 -1.45 1.59 19.91
N ALA A 47 -2.75 1.50 19.60
CA ALA A 47 -3.31 0.37 18.87
C ALA A 47 -2.76 0.25 17.44
N TYR A 48 -2.50 1.38 16.78
CA TYR A 48 -1.85 1.39 15.47
C TYR A 48 -0.43 0.80 15.54
N SER A 49 0.38 1.21 16.53
CA SER A 49 1.73 0.65 16.73
C SER A 49 1.71 -0.84 17.09
N GLU A 50 0.73 -1.28 17.89
CA GLU A 50 0.53 -2.71 18.19
C GLU A 50 0.20 -3.51 16.93
N LEU A 51 -0.65 -2.97 16.05
CA LEU A 51 -0.97 -3.59 14.76
C LEU A 51 0.24 -3.68 13.85
N GLU A 52 1.02 -2.61 13.70
CA GLU A 52 2.26 -2.63 12.90
C GLU A 52 3.23 -3.69 13.42
N SER A 53 3.43 -3.76 14.74
CA SER A 53 4.27 -4.78 15.38
C SER A 53 3.77 -6.20 15.10
N ALA A 54 2.46 -6.42 15.11
CA ALA A 54 1.85 -7.72 14.83
C ALA A 54 1.98 -8.12 13.34
N ILE A 55 1.86 -7.16 12.42
CA ILE A 55 2.13 -7.38 10.99
C ILE A 55 3.58 -7.82 10.77
N GLU A 56 4.54 -7.12 11.38
CA GLU A 56 5.97 -7.47 11.30
C GLU A 56 6.26 -8.86 11.89
N ALA A 57 5.66 -9.18 13.05
CA ALA A 57 5.79 -10.49 13.66
C ALA A 57 5.21 -11.60 12.78
N ALA A 58 4.07 -11.36 12.12
CA ALA A 58 3.46 -12.31 11.20
C ALA A 58 4.25 -12.48 9.88
N ALA A 59 5.02 -11.47 9.49
CA ALA A 59 5.94 -11.54 8.37
C ALA A 59 7.26 -12.26 8.71
N LYS A 60 7.59 -12.43 10.00
CA LYS A 60 8.82 -13.08 10.45
C LYS A 60 8.92 -14.51 9.91
N GLY A 61 10.07 -14.84 9.33
CA GLY A 61 10.30 -16.14 8.68
C GLY A 61 9.88 -16.20 7.21
N ALA A 62 9.27 -15.14 6.67
CA ALA A 62 9.22 -14.95 5.22
C ALA A 62 10.63 -14.70 4.68
N ALA A 63 10.96 -15.25 3.52
CA ALA A 63 12.16 -14.87 2.80
C ALA A 63 12.09 -13.38 2.46
N SER A 64 13.20 -12.65 2.62
CA SER A 64 13.31 -11.30 2.09
C SER A 64 13.21 -11.39 0.56
N PRO A 65 12.23 -10.72 -0.07
CA PRO A 65 12.11 -10.73 -1.52
C PRO A 65 13.31 -10.02 -2.15
N ASP A 66 13.75 -10.53 -3.31
CA ASP A 66 14.69 -9.85 -4.19
C ASP A 66 14.09 -8.56 -4.78
N VAL A 67 14.91 -7.78 -5.48
CA VAL A 67 14.47 -6.49 -6.03
C VAL A 67 13.36 -6.67 -7.04
N LYS A 68 13.45 -7.69 -7.90
CA LYS A 68 12.40 -7.99 -8.87
C LYS A 68 11.05 -8.24 -8.19
N THR A 69 11.01 -9.14 -7.21
CA THR A 69 9.78 -9.48 -6.47
C THR A 69 9.23 -8.24 -5.72
N ARG A 70 10.10 -7.40 -5.16
CA ARG A 70 9.67 -6.14 -4.51
C ARG A 70 9.01 -5.18 -5.49
N LEU A 71 9.56 -5.07 -6.70
CA LEU A 71 9.00 -4.22 -7.75
C LEU A 71 7.67 -4.79 -8.27
N GLU A 72 7.54 -6.11 -8.40
CA GLU A 72 6.27 -6.77 -8.75
C GLU A 72 5.20 -6.52 -7.68
N VAL A 73 5.55 -6.63 -6.40
CA VAL A 73 4.63 -6.27 -5.30
C VAL A 73 4.25 -4.79 -5.36
N ALA A 74 5.22 -3.90 -5.61
CA ALA A 74 4.94 -2.47 -5.72
C ALA A 74 4.05 -2.14 -6.93
N GLU A 75 4.26 -2.80 -8.07
CA GLU A 75 3.42 -2.71 -9.26
C GLU A 75 1.96 -3.06 -8.93
N HIS A 76 1.74 -4.22 -8.31
CA HIS A 76 0.40 -4.67 -7.95
C HIS A 76 -0.31 -3.70 -7.01
N LEU A 77 0.41 -3.19 -5.99
CA LEU A 77 -0.14 -2.19 -5.08
C LEU A 77 -0.49 -0.87 -5.80
N VAL A 78 0.34 -0.40 -6.72
CA VAL A 78 0.07 0.83 -7.48
C VAL A 78 -1.07 0.63 -8.49
N ARG A 79 -1.19 -0.56 -9.08
CA ARG A 79 -2.32 -0.89 -9.96
C ARG A 79 -3.63 -0.94 -9.19
N THR A 80 -3.67 -1.61 -8.04
CA THR A 80 -4.85 -1.57 -7.15
C THR A 80 -5.15 -0.14 -6.71
N ALA A 81 -4.13 0.67 -6.41
CA ALA A 81 -4.35 2.09 -6.11
C ALA A 81 -5.02 2.85 -7.28
N ALA A 82 -4.66 2.56 -8.53
CA ALA A 82 -5.30 3.15 -9.69
C ALA A 82 -6.77 2.71 -9.83
N GLU A 83 -7.07 1.44 -9.52
CA GLU A 83 -8.44 0.90 -9.49
C GLU A 83 -9.28 1.61 -8.43
N GLU A 84 -8.79 1.70 -7.19
CA GLU A 84 -9.49 2.39 -6.10
C GLU A 84 -9.65 3.89 -6.39
N TYR A 85 -8.61 4.54 -6.91
CA TYR A 85 -8.69 5.95 -7.28
C TYR A 85 -9.72 6.20 -8.39
N ALA A 86 -9.87 5.29 -9.37
CA ALA A 86 -10.89 5.39 -10.41
C ALA A 86 -12.33 5.23 -9.87
N VAL A 87 -12.50 4.49 -8.76
CA VAL A 87 -13.79 4.42 -8.04
C VAL A 87 -14.00 5.68 -7.20
N GLY A 88 -12.95 6.15 -6.53
CA GLY A 88 -12.94 7.30 -5.63
C GLY A 88 -13.08 8.65 -6.32
N VAL A 89 -12.57 8.78 -7.54
CA VAL A 89 -12.49 10.03 -8.31
C VAL A 89 -13.12 9.84 -9.69
N LYS A 90 -14.10 10.69 -10.02
CA LYS A 90 -14.76 10.69 -11.33
C LYS A 90 -14.83 12.10 -11.90
N ASP A 91 -14.32 12.29 -13.11
CA ASP A 91 -14.27 13.58 -13.81
C ASP A 91 -13.70 14.70 -12.93
N GLY A 92 -12.59 14.42 -12.23
CA GLY A 92 -11.89 15.34 -11.33
C GLY A 92 -12.61 15.63 -10.00
N LYS A 93 -13.71 14.94 -9.70
CA LYS A 93 -14.45 15.06 -8.42
C LYS A 93 -14.21 13.84 -7.56
N VAL A 94 -13.92 14.07 -6.27
CA VAL A 94 -13.87 12.97 -5.30
C VAL A 94 -15.31 12.58 -4.94
N VAL A 95 -15.74 11.41 -5.39
CA VAL A 95 -17.09 10.86 -5.18
C VAL A 95 -17.13 9.80 -4.08
N ASN A 96 -15.99 9.16 -3.76
CA ASN A 96 -15.84 8.29 -2.61
C ASN A 96 -14.48 8.57 -1.94
N ALA A 97 -14.53 9.20 -0.75
CA ALA A 97 -13.34 9.59 -0.02
C ALA A 97 -12.57 8.38 0.55
N HIS A 98 -13.23 7.24 0.79
CA HIS A 98 -12.56 6.05 1.29
C HIS A 98 -11.66 5.44 0.22
N GLU A 99 -12.15 5.20 -1.01
CA GLU A 99 -11.28 4.64 -2.07
C GLU A 99 -10.14 5.60 -2.45
N TYR A 100 -10.39 6.91 -2.39
CA TYR A 100 -9.32 7.91 -2.55
C TYR A 100 -8.21 7.74 -1.51
N GLN A 101 -8.58 7.45 -0.26
CA GLN A 101 -7.66 7.23 0.86
C GLN A 101 -6.99 5.85 0.80
N ASP A 102 -7.72 4.82 0.38
CA ASP A 102 -7.18 3.47 0.21
C ASP A 102 -6.15 3.45 -0.91
N ALA A 103 -6.42 4.12 -2.03
CA ALA A 103 -5.45 4.33 -3.10
C ALA A 103 -4.16 5.01 -2.60
N LEU A 104 -4.28 6.05 -1.76
CA LEU A 104 -3.12 6.70 -1.12
C LEU A 104 -2.36 5.72 -0.20
N GLY A 105 -3.09 4.90 0.56
CA GLY A 105 -2.53 3.87 1.42
C GLY A 105 -1.67 2.88 0.64
N PHE A 106 -2.21 2.33 -0.44
CA PHE A 106 -1.50 1.40 -1.32
C PHE A 106 -0.22 2.02 -1.91
N VAL A 107 -0.29 3.24 -2.45
CA VAL A 107 0.90 3.94 -3.00
C VAL A 107 1.96 4.16 -1.93
N ARG A 108 1.58 4.52 -0.70
CA ARG A 108 2.54 4.71 0.40
C ARG A 108 3.26 3.42 0.78
N ILE A 109 2.55 2.29 0.83
CA ILE A 109 3.15 0.98 1.11
C ILE A 109 4.03 0.52 -0.06
N ALA A 110 3.62 0.76 -1.31
CA ALA A 110 4.45 0.49 -2.48
C ALA A 110 5.77 1.30 -2.44
N LYS A 111 5.67 2.62 -2.18
CA LYS A 111 6.84 3.51 -2.06
C LYS A 111 7.77 3.07 -0.93
N LYS A 112 7.23 2.66 0.22
CA LYS A 112 8.02 2.11 1.35
C LYS A 112 8.73 0.82 0.94
N THR A 113 8.04 -0.07 0.26
CA THR A 113 8.59 -1.36 -0.22
C THR A 113 9.78 -1.18 -1.17
N VAL A 114 9.67 -0.23 -2.12
CA VAL A 114 10.75 0.08 -3.07
C VAL A 114 11.89 0.86 -2.40
N THR A 115 11.58 1.79 -1.51
CA THR A 115 12.61 2.61 -0.83
C THR A 115 13.46 1.80 0.13
N ALA A 116 12.89 0.79 0.78
CA ALA A 116 13.59 -0.08 1.72
C ALA A 116 14.42 -1.19 1.05
N ALA A 117 14.40 -1.29 -0.28
CA ALA A 117 15.15 -2.31 -1.01
C ALA A 117 16.62 -1.91 -1.20
N ASP A 118 17.52 -2.84 -0.88
CA ASP A 118 18.93 -2.74 -1.24
C ASP A 118 19.16 -3.31 -2.64
N ALA A 119 20.09 -2.72 -3.38
CA ALA A 119 20.46 -3.18 -4.72
C ALA A 119 21.74 -4.02 -4.67
N ASP A 120 21.66 -5.25 -5.15
CA ASP A 120 22.82 -6.16 -5.24
C ASP A 120 23.52 -6.07 -6.61
N SER A 121 22.94 -5.35 -7.56
CA SER A 121 23.51 -5.14 -8.88
C SER A 121 23.20 -3.75 -9.45
N LYS A 122 23.94 -3.37 -10.50
CA LYS A 122 23.66 -2.15 -11.26
C LYS A 122 22.26 -2.17 -11.88
N ALA A 123 21.82 -3.33 -12.37
CA ALA A 123 20.49 -3.48 -12.96
C ALA A 123 19.39 -3.21 -11.92
N ASP A 124 19.56 -3.72 -10.70
CA ASP A 124 18.62 -3.51 -9.59
C ASP A 124 18.61 -2.05 -9.15
N ALA A 125 19.79 -1.43 -9.04
CA ALA A 125 19.89 -0.01 -8.69
C ALA A 125 19.14 0.88 -9.70
N GLU A 126 19.34 0.64 -11.00
CA GLU A 126 18.62 1.38 -12.05
C GLU A 126 17.12 1.08 -12.08
N ALA A 127 16.70 -0.16 -11.78
CA ALA A 127 15.28 -0.52 -11.70
C ALA A 127 14.60 0.17 -10.51
N LEU A 128 15.22 0.15 -9.33
CA LEU A 128 14.73 0.85 -8.14
C LEU A 128 14.67 2.37 -8.36
N GLU A 129 15.66 2.96 -9.02
CA GLU A 129 15.65 4.40 -9.35
C GLU A 129 14.46 4.76 -10.25
N ARG A 130 14.24 3.98 -11.32
CA ARG A 130 13.11 4.19 -12.24
C ARG A 130 11.76 4.08 -11.53
N ALA A 131 11.61 3.09 -10.64
CA ALA A 131 10.40 2.92 -9.85
C ALA A 131 10.20 4.07 -8.84
N LYS A 132 11.26 4.53 -8.18
CA LYS A 132 11.22 5.69 -7.25
C LYS A 132 10.71 6.95 -7.95
N ALA A 133 11.18 7.21 -9.16
CA ALA A 133 10.73 8.36 -9.96
C ALA A 133 9.22 8.32 -10.30
N GLN A 134 8.62 7.13 -10.43
CA GLN A 134 7.18 7.02 -10.67
C GLN A 134 6.36 7.52 -9.47
N PHE A 135 6.81 7.23 -8.24
CA PHE A 135 6.11 7.71 -7.05
C PHE A 135 6.11 9.24 -6.96
N GLU A 136 7.22 9.89 -7.34
CA GLU A 136 7.30 11.37 -7.42
C GLU A 136 6.34 11.93 -8.46
N GLY A 137 6.21 11.25 -9.62
CA GLY A 137 5.32 11.66 -10.71
C GLY A 137 3.82 11.61 -10.37
N ILE A 138 3.43 10.83 -9.36
CA ILE A 138 2.01 10.65 -8.98
C ILE A 138 1.63 11.33 -7.66
N GLU A 139 2.55 11.99 -6.95
CA GLU A 139 2.25 12.64 -5.65
C GLU A 139 1.15 13.70 -5.76
N SER A 140 1.07 14.37 -6.91
CA SER A 140 0.07 15.41 -7.19
C SER A 140 -1.38 14.88 -7.20
N ALA A 141 -1.59 13.57 -7.36
CA ALA A 141 -2.92 12.97 -7.25
C ALA A 141 -3.49 13.03 -5.82
N TRP A 142 -2.62 13.21 -4.81
CA TRP A 142 -3.04 13.34 -3.42
C TRP A 142 -2.57 14.63 -2.75
N PRO A 143 -3.27 15.76 -2.94
CA PRO A 143 -2.98 17.01 -2.24
C PRO A 143 -3.04 16.90 -0.70
N GLY A 144 -3.75 15.90 -0.17
CA GLY A 144 -3.83 15.64 1.26
C GLY A 144 -4.51 14.30 1.58
N VAL A 145 -4.43 13.89 2.84
CA VAL A 145 -5.12 12.67 3.34
C VAL A 145 -6.62 12.91 3.47
N VAL A 146 -7.02 14.11 3.87
CA VAL A 146 -8.43 14.52 3.82
C VAL A 146 -8.74 14.87 2.37
N ALA A 147 -9.62 14.08 1.77
CA ALA A 147 -9.91 14.23 0.35
C ALA A 147 -10.50 15.63 0.07
N PRO A 148 -9.95 16.38 -0.90
CA PRO A 148 -10.57 17.62 -1.35
C PRO A 148 -11.86 17.30 -2.13
N LYS A 149 -12.65 18.31 -2.46
CA LYS A 149 -13.84 18.12 -3.32
C LYS A 149 -13.46 17.73 -4.76
N THR A 150 -12.32 18.23 -5.22
CA THR A 150 -11.83 18.04 -6.59
C THR A 150 -10.33 17.84 -6.60
N VAL A 151 -9.86 17.12 -7.61
CA VAL A 151 -8.45 16.84 -7.91
C VAL A 151 -8.26 16.90 -9.42
N ASP A 152 -7.07 17.32 -9.85
CA ASP A 152 -6.77 17.46 -11.29
C ASP A 152 -6.25 16.14 -11.89
N ALA A 153 -5.67 15.26 -11.07
CA ALA A 153 -5.12 14.00 -11.53
C ALA A 153 -6.21 12.96 -11.81
N ASP A 154 -6.06 12.26 -12.94
CA ASP A 154 -6.87 11.12 -13.35
C ASP A 154 -6.21 9.79 -12.99
N ALA A 155 -7.00 8.72 -12.84
CA ALA A 155 -6.50 7.38 -12.53
C ALA A 155 -5.48 6.86 -13.57
N SER A 156 -5.57 7.30 -14.84
CA SER A 156 -4.61 6.97 -15.89
C SER A 156 -3.17 7.36 -15.54
N LEU A 157 -2.96 8.43 -14.76
CA LEU A 157 -1.63 8.82 -14.27
C LEU A 157 -1.04 7.70 -13.38
N ILE A 158 -1.87 7.10 -12.53
CA ILE A 158 -1.46 6.06 -11.58
C ILE A 158 -1.28 4.71 -12.30
N TYR A 159 -2.16 4.38 -13.25
CA TYR A 159 -1.96 3.20 -14.12
C TYR A 159 -0.65 3.29 -14.89
N GLY A 160 -0.33 4.47 -15.46
CA GLY A 160 0.94 4.67 -16.15
C GLY A 160 2.14 4.46 -15.23
N ALA A 161 2.06 4.90 -13.98
CA ALA A 161 3.10 4.63 -12.98
C ALA A 161 3.25 3.15 -12.68
N ALA A 162 2.14 2.39 -12.55
CA ALA A 162 2.18 0.94 -12.40
C ALA A 162 2.90 0.27 -13.58
N ASP A 163 2.53 0.61 -14.81
CA ASP A 163 3.14 0.05 -16.03
C ASP A 163 4.67 0.34 -16.09
N TRP A 164 5.11 1.53 -15.69
CA TRP A 164 6.54 1.85 -15.62
C TRP A 164 7.28 1.09 -14.53
N ILE A 165 6.63 0.82 -13.39
CA ILE A 165 7.20 -0.04 -12.33
C ILE A 165 7.29 -1.49 -12.82
N GLU A 166 6.30 -1.98 -13.57
CA GLU A 166 6.34 -3.29 -14.22
C GLU A 166 7.55 -3.41 -15.16
N ILE A 167 7.76 -2.42 -16.03
CA ILE A 167 8.90 -2.35 -16.94
C ILE A 167 10.23 -2.32 -16.17
N ALA A 168 10.28 -1.66 -15.01
CA ALA A 168 11.45 -1.65 -14.15
C ALA A 168 11.69 -3.05 -13.55
N ALA A 169 10.65 -3.73 -13.07
CA ALA A 169 10.72 -5.08 -12.53
C ALA A 169 11.29 -6.07 -13.56
N MET A 170 10.86 -5.99 -14.83
CA MET A 170 11.38 -6.83 -15.92
C MET A 170 12.89 -6.68 -16.17
N LYS A 171 13.50 -5.59 -15.70
CA LYS A 171 14.93 -5.30 -15.85
C LYS A 171 15.76 -5.60 -14.59
N ALA A 172 15.10 -5.83 -13.46
CA ALA A 172 15.75 -6.26 -12.23
C ALA A 172 16.19 -7.73 -12.32
N ARG A 173 17.17 -8.10 -11.49
CA ARG A 173 17.74 -9.46 -11.45
C ARG A 173 17.11 -10.33 -10.38
#